data_AF-A0A2P5X7Q5-F1
#
_entry.id   AF-A0A2P5X7Q5-F1
#
_cell.length_a   1.000
_cell.length_b   1.000
_cell.length_c   1.000
_cell.angle_alpha   90.00
_cell.angle_beta   90.00
_cell.angle_gamma   90.00
#
_symmetry.space_group_name_H-M   'P 1'
#
loop_
_entity.id
_entity.type
_entity.pdbx_description
1 polymer ?
#
loop_
_entity_poly.entity_id
_entity_poly.type
_entity_poly.pdbx_seq_one_letter_code
_entity_poly.pdbx_strand_id
1 'polypeptide(L)'
;MVEKRRRESGEATVLKDLSPFVKAFASHLYSKGYFNNANFLVDNKLDFSYFDSKYGRDFIKSAAYKFGKDHQEIAQWLSSKNLKTVALFGCPSLDKNNVFAAKWLRKIFKIQEDTVCSQCMLKDSCRHANKDVWGIAARNLLLVHVMKVIIVYNLDQVPPKLTVPDEVRDSANKLLEEVLNEDDIHSQNAGQPSKRNKNAKYTCTDM
;
A
#
# COMPACT_ATOMS: atom_id res chain seq x y z
N MET A 1 -31.99 28.86 -11.74
CA MET A 1 -31.55 27.54 -12.23
C MET A 1 -30.06 27.63 -12.48
N VAL A 2 -29.24 26.86 -11.75
CA VAL A 2 -27.78 26.85 -11.95
C VAL A 2 -27.45 25.63 -12.78
N GLU A 3 -27.04 25.88 -14.03
CA GLU A 3 -26.60 24.88 -15.01
C GLU A 3 -25.44 24.05 -14.43
N LYS A 4 -25.68 22.76 -14.23
CA LYS A 4 -24.69 21.80 -13.75
C LYS A 4 -23.71 21.54 -14.88
N ARG A 5 -22.57 22.23 -14.89
CA ARG A 5 -21.43 21.96 -15.78
C ARG A 5 -21.01 20.48 -15.64
N ARG A 6 -21.45 19.65 -16.59
CA ARG A 6 -20.86 18.33 -16.85
C ARG A 6 -19.38 18.57 -17.13
N ARG A 7 -18.52 18.03 -16.26
CA ARG A 7 -17.08 17.96 -16.53
C ARG A 7 -16.91 16.99 -17.68
N GLU A 8 -16.31 17.48 -18.75
CA GLU A 8 -15.90 16.71 -19.92
C GLU A 8 -15.00 15.56 -19.48
N SER A 9 -15.48 14.35 -19.71
CA SER A 9 -14.70 13.12 -19.70
C SER A 9 -14.15 12.91 -21.10
N GLY A 10 -12.87 12.58 -21.25
CA GLY A 10 -12.42 11.98 -22.51
C GLY A 10 -10.96 12.15 -22.84
N GLU A 11 -10.07 11.73 -21.96
CA GLU A 11 -8.91 10.99 -22.45
C GLU A 11 -9.10 9.58 -21.88
N ALA A 12 -9.49 8.63 -22.74
CA ALA A 12 -9.52 7.24 -22.34
C ALA A 12 -8.06 6.80 -22.16
N THR A 13 -7.50 7.07 -20.99
CA THR A 13 -6.20 6.50 -20.59
C THR A 13 -6.36 4.99 -20.65
N VAL A 14 -5.83 4.40 -21.71
CA VAL A 14 -5.69 2.96 -21.84
C VAL A 14 -4.85 2.50 -20.65
N LEU A 15 -5.49 1.80 -19.72
CA LEU A 15 -4.80 1.26 -18.56
C LEU A 15 -3.88 0.14 -19.06
N LYS A 16 -2.59 0.23 -18.76
CA LYS A 16 -1.63 -0.85 -19.07
C LYS A 16 -2.03 -2.12 -18.33
N ASP A 17 -1.82 -3.28 -18.95
CA ASP A 17 -2.02 -4.58 -18.31
C ASP A 17 -1.41 -4.65 -16.91
N LEU A 18 -2.09 -5.35 -16.00
CA LEU A 18 -1.55 -5.58 -14.66
C LEU A 18 -0.26 -6.40 -14.73
N SER A 19 0.76 -5.93 -14.01
CA SER A 19 2.01 -6.67 -13.87
C SER A 19 1.80 -8.01 -13.14
N PRO A 20 2.69 -8.99 -13.32
CA PRO A 20 2.63 -10.26 -12.58
C PRO A 20 2.58 -10.06 -11.06
N PHE A 21 3.31 -9.08 -10.53
CA PHE A 21 3.31 -8.74 -9.10
C PHE A 21 1.93 -8.31 -8.62
N VAL A 22 1.24 -7.44 -9.38
CA VAL A 22 -0.11 -7.01 -9.02
C VAL A 22 -1.11 -8.14 -9.17
N LYS A 23 -0.98 -8.98 -10.20
CA LYS A 23 -1.85 -10.15 -10.38
C LYS A 23 -1.73 -11.12 -9.21
N ALA A 24 -0.51 -11.43 -8.78
CA ALA A 24 -0.24 -12.25 -7.60
C ALA A 24 -0.85 -11.62 -6.34
N PHE A 25 -0.65 -10.31 -6.14
CA PHE A 25 -1.21 -9.61 -4.98
C PHE A 25 -2.74 -9.56 -4.98
N ALA A 26 -3.37 -9.34 -6.13
CA ALA A 26 -4.83 -9.36 -6.25
C ALA A 26 -5.40 -10.77 -5.99
N SER A 27 -4.77 -11.83 -6.50
CA SER A 27 -5.13 -13.22 -6.16
C SER A 27 -5.02 -13.49 -4.67
N HIS A 28 -3.99 -12.95 -4.02
CA HIS A 28 -3.76 -13.11 -2.58
C HIS A 28 -4.80 -12.38 -1.74
N LEU A 29 -5.12 -11.14 -2.09
CA LEU A 29 -6.20 -10.39 -1.46
C LEU A 29 -7.55 -11.11 -1.63
N TYR A 30 -7.79 -11.66 -2.82
CA TYR A 30 -8.98 -12.45 -3.11
C TYR A 30 -9.06 -13.71 -2.23
N SER A 31 -7.99 -14.52 -2.15
CA SER A 31 -7.97 -15.74 -1.34
C SER A 31 -8.15 -15.48 0.16
N LYS A 32 -7.70 -14.32 0.63
CA LYS A 32 -7.91 -13.85 2.02
C LYS A 32 -9.25 -13.15 2.26
N GLY A 33 -10.13 -13.10 1.26
CA GLY A 33 -11.50 -12.58 1.41
C GLY A 33 -11.60 -11.05 1.43
N TYR A 34 -10.55 -10.33 1.04
CA TYR A 34 -10.61 -8.86 0.93
C TYR A 34 -11.56 -8.40 -0.19
N PHE A 35 -11.97 -9.30 -1.08
CA PHE A 35 -12.92 -9.03 -2.16
C PHE A 35 -14.35 -9.51 -1.89
N ASN A 36 -14.67 -10.03 -0.69
CA ASN A 36 -15.99 -10.62 -0.41
C ASN A 36 -17.19 -9.67 -0.65
N ASN A 37 -16.97 -8.35 -0.61
CA ASN A 37 -18.00 -7.33 -0.87
C ASN A 37 -17.91 -6.72 -2.28
N ALA A 38 -17.15 -7.34 -3.19
CA ALA A 38 -16.97 -6.85 -4.54
C ALA A 38 -18.16 -7.26 -5.43
N ASN A 39 -18.89 -6.27 -5.93
CA ASN A 39 -20.00 -6.49 -6.87
C ASN A 39 -19.57 -7.08 -8.23
N PHE A 40 -18.26 -7.15 -8.52
CA PHE A 40 -17.73 -7.69 -9.76
C PHE A 40 -17.36 -9.18 -9.69
N LEU A 41 -17.44 -9.81 -8.51
CA LEU A 41 -17.20 -11.25 -8.40
C LEU A 41 -18.46 -12.01 -8.86
N VAL A 42 -18.44 -12.46 -10.12
CA VAL A 42 -19.47 -13.38 -10.64
C VAL A 42 -19.13 -14.80 -10.19
N ASP A 43 -20.09 -15.51 -9.61
CA ASP A 43 -19.95 -16.88 -9.09
C ASP A 43 -18.78 -17.10 -8.11
N ASN A 44 -18.37 -16.05 -7.37
CA ASN A 44 -17.15 -16.08 -6.55
C ASN A 44 -15.93 -16.55 -7.36
N LYS A 45 -15.75 -16.00 -8.56
CA LYS A 45 -14.56 -16.21 -9.38
C LYS A 45 -13.84 -14.89 -9.60
N LEU A 46 -12.53 -14.92 -9.42
CA LEU A 46 -11.66 -13.80 -9.76
C LEU A 46 -11.41 -13.79 -11.26
N ASP A 47 -12.00 -12.83 -11.95
CA ASP A 47 -11.66 -12.49 -13.34
C ASP A 47 -10.82 -11.21 -13.36
N PHE A 48 -9.64 -11.27 -13.97
CA PHE A 48 -8.73 -10.15 -14.06
C PHE A 48 -9.18 -9.07 -15.03
N SER A 49 -10.08 -9.38 -15.97
CA SER A 49 -10.64 -8.40 -16.92
C SER A 49 -11.33 -7.22 -16.23
N TYR A 50 -11.87 -7.44 -15.02
CA TYR A 50 -12.46 -6.36 -14.21
C TYR A 50 -11.47 -5.25 -13.84
N PHE A 51 -10.18 -5.58 -13.79
CA PHE A 51 -9.11 -4.62 -13.45
C PHE A 51 -8.59 -3.84 -14.67
N ASP A 52 -9.17 -4.06 -15.85
CA ASP A 52 -8.99 -3.18 -17.03
C ASP A 52 -9.80 -1.89 -16.88
N SER A 53 -10.68 -1.83 -15.87
CA SER A 53 -11.39 -0.63 -15.46
C SER A 53 -10.72 0.07 -14.28
N LYS A 54 -10.84 1.41 -14.24
CA LYS A 54 -10.42 2.19 -13.07
C LYS A 54 -11.12 1.72 -11.78
N TYR A 55 -12.39 1.34 -11.87
CA TYR A 55 -13.18 0.87 -10.74
C TYR A 55 -12.57 -0.40 -10.11
N GLY A 56 -12.22 -1.40 -10.93
CA GLY A 56 -11.56 -2.61 -10.45
C GLY A 56 -10.22 -2.31 -9.77
N ARG A 57 -9.40 -1.44 -10.36
CA ARG A 57 -8.11 -1.05 -9.75
C ARG A 57 -8.28 -0.27 -8.45
N ASP A 58 -9.28 0.60 -8.36
CA ASP A 58 -9.63 1.29 -7.12
C ASP A 58 -10.07 0.31 -6.03
N PHE A 59 -10.65 -0.83 -6.41
CA PHE A 59 -10.95 -1.92 -5.48
C PHE A 59 -9.68 -2.59 -4.94
N ILE A 60 -8.72 -2.96 -5.82
CA ILE A 60 -7.40 -3.47 -5.40
C ILE A 60 -6.73 -2.47 -4.46
N LYS A 61 -6.71 -1.19 -4.81
CA LYS A 61 -6.15 -0.11 -3.98
C LYS A 61 -6.78 -0.06 -2.59
N SER A 62 -8.11 -0.15 -2.52
CA SER A 62 -8.84 -0.12 -1.24
C SER A 62 -8.58 -1.36 -0.39
N ALA A 63 -8.55 -2.54 -1.02
CA ALA A 63 -8.21 -3.80 -0.39
C ALA A 63 -6.77 -3.80 0.14
N ALA A 64 -5.80 -3.27 -0.62
CA ALA A 64 -4.42 -3.09 -0.20
C ALA A 64 -4.29 -2.22 1.06
N TYR A 65 -5.13 -1.19 1.19
CA TYR A 65 -5.11 -0.32 2.38
C TYR A 65 -5.65 -1.04 3.60
N LYS A 66 -6.68 -1.86 3.41
CA LYS A 66 -7.24 -2.68 4.49
C LYS A 66 -6.22 -3.75 4.91
N PHE A 67 -5.66 -4.48 3.96
CA PHE A 67 -4.58 -5.44 4.18
C PHE A 67 -3.43 -4.83 4.99
N GLY A 68 -2.96 -3.64 4.60
CA GLY A 68 -1.89 -2.96 5.33
C GLY A 68 -2.25 -2.54 6.76
N LYS A 69 -3.53 -2.44 7.13
CA LYS A 69 -3.96 -2.23 8.52
C LYS A 69 -4.01 -3.54 9.29
N ASP A 70 -4.48 -4.59 8.64
CA ASP A 70 -4.75 -5.89 9.26
C ASP A 70 -3.46 -6.67 9.51
N HIS A 71 -2.40 -6.44 8.72
CA HIS A 71 -1.12 -7.16 8.75
C HIS A 71 0.08 -6.28 9.14
N GLN A 72 -0.11 -5.39 10.11
CA GLN A 72 0.90 -4.39 10.51
C GLN A 72 2.26 -5.01 10.91
N GLU A 73 2.28 -6.25 11.39
CA GLU A 73 3.48 -7.01 11.76
C GLU A 73 4.47 -7.21 10.60
N ILE A 74 4.01 -7.22 9.34
CA ILE A 74 4.87 -7.39 8.16
C ILE A 74 5.80 -6.18 7.96
N ALA A 75 5.40 -4.99 8.44
CA ALA A 75 6.15 -3.75 8.20
C ALA A 75 7.64 -3.85 8.60
N GLN A 76 7.96 -4.62 9.64
CA GLN A 76 9.34 -4.74 10.16
C GLN A 76 10.30 -5.51 9.24
N TRP A 77 9.77 -6.33 8.32
CA TRP A 77 10.55 -7.17 7.42
C TRP A 77 10.84 -6.51 6.08
N LEU A 78 10.24 -5.35 5.82
CA LEU A 78 10.38 -4.66 4.54
C LEU A 78 11.76 -4.00 4.39
N SER A 79 12.27 -4.06 3.16
CA SER A 79 13.56 -3.50 2.78
C SER A 79 13.61 -1.99 3.00
N SER A 80 14.40 -1.59 4.00
CA SER A 80 14.67 -0.18 4.29
C SER A 80 15.25 0.57 3.09
N LYS A 81 16.00 -0.11 2.21
CA LYS A 81 16.54 0.49 0.98
C LYS A 81 15.41 0.86 0.03
N ASN A 82 14.54 -0.09 -0.31
CA ASN A 82 13.42 0.14 -1.22
C ASN A 82 12.43 1.17 -0.64
N LEU A 83 12.16 1.11 0.66
CA LEU A 83 11.30 2.08 1.35
C LEU A 83 11.85 3.51 1.25
N LYS A 84 13.17 3.69 1.42
CA LYS A 84 13.81 5.01 1.24
C LYS A 84 13.72 5.49 -0.20
N THR A 85 13.96 4.62 -1.19
CA THR A 85 13.82 4.96 -2.61
C THR A 85 12.44 5.51 -2.92
N VAL A 86 11.37 4.84 -2.49
CA VAL A 86 10.00 5.33 -2.74
C VAL A 86 9.68 6.60 -1.94
N ALA A 87 10.25 6.78 -0.74
CA ALA A 87 10.03 7.95 0.09
C ALA A 87 10.70 9.22 -0.45
N LEU A 88 11.85 9.08 -1.13
CA LEU A 88 12.62 10.18 -1.71
C LEU A 88 12.03 10.72 -3.02
N PHE A 89 11.20 9.95 -3.71
CA PHE A 89 10.65 10.36 -5.01
C PHE A 89 9.60 11.49 -4.90
N GLY A 90 8.82 11.53 -3.82
CA GLY A 90 7.76 12.52 -3.62
C GLY A 90 6.41 11.89 -3.27
N CYS A 91 5.32 12.63 -3.51
CA CYS A 91 3.97 12.10 -3.27
C CYS A 91 3.50 11.29 -4.49
N PRO A 92 2.95 10.08 -4.29
CA PRO A 92 2.47 9.23 -5.40
C PRO A 92 1.20 9.78 -6.08
N SER A 93 0.44 10.62 -5.38
CA SER A 93 -0.74 11.30 -5.91
C SER A 93 -1.06 12.56 -5.10
N LEU A 94 -2.09 13.30 -5.52
CA LEU A 94 -2.64 14.45 -4.79
C LEU A 94 -3.71 14.06 -3.74
N ASP A 95 -4.07 12.78 -3.63
CA ASP A 95 -5.03 12.31 -2.63
C ASP A 95 -4.45 12.49 -1.22
N LYS A 96 -5.28 12.97 -0.29
CA LYS A 96 -4.84 13.28 1.08
C LYS A 96 -4.22 12.06 1.78
N ASN A 97 -4.77 10.86 1.58
CA ASN A 97 -4.24 9.65 2.23
C ASN A 97 -2.87 9.29 1.67
N ASN A 98 -2.69 9.43 0.36
CA ASN A 98 -1.43 9.15 -0.33
C ASN A 98 -0.34 10.16 0.03
N VAL A 99 -0.67 11.45 0.03
CA VAL A 99 0.22 12.54 0.46
C VAL A 99 0.67 12.33 1.90
N PHE A 100 -0.28 12.07 2.80
CA PHE A 100 0.02 11.86 4.21
C PHE A 100 0.91 10.63 4.43
N ALA A 101 0.62 9.52 3.75
CA ALA A 101 1.42 8.30 3.84
C ALA A 101 2.86 8.51 3.34
N ALA A 102 3.05 9.19 2.21
CA ALA A 102 4.39 9.49 1.68
C ALA A 102 5.20 10.38 2.63
N LYS A 103 4.56 11.38 3.23
CA LYS A 103 5.19 12.26 4.24
C LYS A 103 5.50 11.49 5.54
N TRP A 104 4.63 10.57 5.94
CA TRP A 104 4.88 9.69 7.09
C TRP A 104 6.15 8.84 6.88
N LEU A 105 6.29 8.21 5.71
CA LEU A 105 7.49 7.43 5.38
C LEU A 105 8.75 8.30 5.48
N ARG A 106 8.72 9.52 4.92
CA ARG A 106 9.84 10.46 5.03
C ARG A 106 10.19 10.78 6.47
N LYS A 107 9.18 10.98 7.33
CA LYS A 107 9.39 11.21 8.77
C LYS A 107 10.07 10.02 9.47
N ILE A 108 9.66 8.78 9.16
CA ILE A 108 10.28 7.55 9.69
C ILE A 108 11.76 7.47 9.32
N PHE A 109 12.12 7.85 8.10
CA PHE A 109 13.51 7.84 7.63
C PHE A 109 14.27 9.14 7.92
N LYS A 110 13.69 10.09 8.68
CA LYS A 110 14.27 11.41 8.98
C LYS A 110 14.67 12.18 7.71
N ILE A 111 13.92 12.00 6.63
CA ILE A 111 14.08 12.73 5.38
C ILE A 111 13.36 14.08 5.52
N GLN A 112 14.06 15.16 5.18
CA GLN A 112 13.50 16.51 5.22
C GLN A 112 12.41 16.70 4.16
N GLU A 113 11.20 17.04 4.60
CA GLU A 113 10.02 17.10 3.74
C GLU A 113 10.11 18.20 2.69
N ASP A 114 10.66 19.34 3.03
CA ASP A 114 10.89 20.48 2.14
C ASP A 114 11.87 20.15 1.01
N THR A 115 12.93 19.39 1.29
CA THR A 115 13.91 18.96 0.29
C THR A 115 13.22 18.13 -0.79
N VAL A 116 12.47 17.09 -0.39
CA VAL A 116 11.75 16.24 -1.36
C VAL A 116 10.59 16.97 -2.03
N CYS A 117 9.81 17.73 -1.26
CA CYS A 117 8.65 18.42 -1.80
C CYS A 117 9.04 19.58 -2.74
N SER A 118 10.22 20.18 -2.56
CA SER A 118 10.74 21.23 -3.46
C SER A 118 11.00 20.71 -4.89
N GLN A 119 11.36 19.44 -5.02
CA GLN A 119 11.64 18.74 -6.28
C GLN A 119 10.44 17.93 -6.80
N CYS A 120 9.35 17.87 -6.03
CA CYS A 120 8.19 17.06 -6.38
C CYS A 120 7.40 17.70 -7.55
N MET A 121 7.21 16.94 -8.63
CA MET A 121 6.43 17.37 -9.81
C MET A 121 4.98 17.78 -9.50
N LEU A 122 4.43 17.34 -8.37
CA LEU A 122 3.06 17.65 -7.94
C LEU A 122 2.98 18.86 -7.01
N LYS A 123 4.11 19.49 -6.64
CA LYS A 123 4.20 20.54 -5.62
C LYS A 123 3.17 21.65 -5.85
N ASP A 124 3.13 22.22 -7.05
CA ASP A 124 2.31 23.40 -7.35
C ASP A 124 0.79 23.12 -7.24
N SER A 125 0.40 21.86 -7.36
CA SER A 125 -1.00 21.42 -7.21
C SER A 125 -1.29 20.83 -5.81
N CYS A 126 -0.28 20.65 -4.96
CA CYS A 126 -0.41 20.00 -3.67
C CYS A 126 -0.78 20.99 -2.57
N ARG A 127 -1.99 20.83 -1.99
CA ARG A 127 -2.48 21.64 -0.86
C ARG A 127 -1.65 21.48 0.44
N HIS A 128 -0.78 20.48 0.46
CA HIS A 128 0.11 20.15 1.58
C HIS A 128 1.59 20.27 1.20
N ALA A 129 1.92 21.03 0.15
CA ALA A 129 3.31 21.29 -0.24
C ALA A 129 4.10 21.84 0.95
N ASN A 130 5.29 21.26 1.20
CA ASN A 130 6.20 21.60 2.30
C ASN A 130 5.62 21.50 3.72
N LYS A 131 4.38 21.04 3.88
CA LYS A 131 3.78 20.82 5.20
C LYS A 131 4.21 19.44 5.70
N ASP A 132 4.84 19.38 6.86
CA ASP A 132 5.11 18.11 7.52
C ASP A 132 3.78 17.46 7.98
N VAL A 133 3.87 16.23 8.48
CA VAL A 133 2.79 15.59 9.23
C VAL A 133 2.82 16.14 10.66
N TRP A 134 2.10 17.24 10.89
CA TRP A 134 2.08 17.95 12.17
C TRP A 134 1.45 17.11 13.29
N GLY A 135 1.99 17.23 14.50
CA GLY A 135 1.39 16.70 15.73
C GLY A 135 1.53 15.20 15.99
N ILE A 136 2.06 14.42 15.04
CA ILE A 136 2.26 12.98 15.24
C ILE A 136 3.74 12.68 15.30
N ALA A 137 4.20 12.19 16.46
CA ALA A 137 5.49 11.53 16.55
C ALA A 137 5.40 10.25 15.73
N ALA A 138 5.97 10.26 14.52
CA ALA A 138 6.14 9.03 13.76
C ALA A 138 7.18 8.18 14.50
N ARG A 139 6.69 7.19 15.24
CA ARG A 139 7.54 6.29 16.04
C ARG A 139 7.83 5.00 15.29
N ASN A 140 6.85 4.52 14.53
CA ASN A 140 6.87 3.21 13.90
C ASN A 140 6.49 3.30 12.42
N LEU A 141 7.13 2.46 11.60
CA LEU A 141 6.72 2.22 10.22
C LEU A 141 5.34 1.56 10.21
N LEU A 142 4.40 2.12 9.44
CA LEU A 142 3.04 1.58 9.32
C LEU A 142 2.85 0.94 7.94
N LEU A 143 2.46 -0.34 7.90
CA LEU A 143 2.29 -1.06 6.64
C LEU A 143 1.18 -0.40 5.80
N VAL A 144 0.08 0.04 6.42
CA VAL A 144 -0.96 0.80 5.72
C VAL A 144 -0.41 2.04 5.00
N HIS A 145 0.61 2.72 5.54
CA HIS A 145 1.25 3.84 4.85
C HIS A 145 2.16 3.39 3.71
N VAL A 146 2.88 2.27 3.88
CA VAL A 146 3.63 1.67 2.78
C VAL A 146 2.70 1.29 1.63
N MET A 147 1.62 0.54 1.91
CA MET A 147 0.62 0.13 0.91
C MET A 147 -0.05 1.32 0.24
N LYS A 148 -0.34 2.39 0.98
CA LYS A 148 -0.85 3.67 0.43
C LYS A 148 0.07 4.34 -0.55
N VAL A 149 1.37 4.05 -0.50
CA VAL A 149 2.35 4.60 -1.43
C VAL A 149 2.58 3.66 -2.59
N ILE A 150 3.00 2.42 -2.33
CA ILE A 150 3.48 1.52 -3.39
C ILE A 150 2.36 1.14 -4.38
N ILE A 151 1.14 0.86 -3.90
CA ILE A 151 0.06 0.35 -4.76
C ILE A 151 -0.34 1.35 -5.85
N VAL A 152 -0.15 2.65 -5.61
CA VAL A 152 -0.42 3.69 -6.62
C VAL A 152 0.55 3.56 -7.79
N TYR A 153 1.83 3.28 -7.50
CA TYR A 153 2.84 3.02 -8.54
C TYR A 153 2.60 1.67 -9.21
N ASN A 154 2.32 0.61 -8.44
CA ASN A 154 2.13 -0.74 -9.00
C ASN A 154 0.89 -0.80 -9.93
N LEU A 155 -0.18 -0.08 -9.63
CA LEU A 155 -1.40 -0.03 -10.45
C LEU A 155 -1.33 0.98 -11.61
N ASP A 156 -0.22 1.71 -11.76
CA ASP A 156 -0.05 2.82 -12.69
C ASP A 156 -1.15 3.89 -12.55
N GLN A 157 -1.64 4.10 -11.32
CA GLN A 157 -2.68 5.09 -10.98
C GLN A 157 -2.08 6.44 -10.53
N VAL A 158 -0.94 6.80 -11.11
CA VAL A 158 -0.28 8.08 -10.84
C VAL A 158 -0.93 9.22 -11.61
N PRO A 159 -0.86 10.48 -11.13
CA PRO A 159 -1.32 11.62 -11.92
C PRO A 159 -0.57 11.71 -13.27
N PRO A 160 -1.22 12.10 -14.37
CA PRO A 160 -0.58 12.16 -15.70
C PRO A 160 0.71 12.99 -15.77
N LYS A 161 0.84 14.00 -14.91
CA LYS A 161 2.04 14.85 -14.81
C LYS A 161 3.23 14.18 -14.10
N LEU A 162 3.05 13.00 -13.53
CA LEU A 162 4.06 12.32 -12.72
C LEU A 162 4.75 11.23 -13.53
N THR A 163 5.94 11.54 -14.03
CA THR A 163 6.82 10.53 -14.63
C THR A 163 7.56 9.77 -13.54
N VAL A 164 7.18 8.52 -13.30
CA VAL A 164 7.84 7.66 -12.30
C VAL A 164 9.12 7.05 -12.91
N PRO A 165 10.30 7.16 -12.27
CA PRO A 165 11.51 6.45 -12.70
C PRO A 165 11.41 4.93 -12.52
N ASP A 166 12.15 4.16 -13.32
CA ASP A 166 12.18 2.70 -13.21
C ASP A 166 12.64 2.24 -11.82
N GLU A 167 13.63 2.91 -11.24
CA GLU A 167 14.11 2.59 -9.89
C GLU A 167 12.99 2.63 -8.84
N VAL A 168 12.07 3.60 -8.94
CA VAL A 168 10.94 3.74 -8.02
C VAL A 168 9.90 2.64 -8.28
N ARG A 169 9.64 2.30 -9.55
CA ARG A 169 8.76 1.17 -9.91
C ARG A 169 9.31 -0.15 -9.41
N ASP A 170 10.60 -0.40 -9.60
CA ASP A 170 11.26 -1.62 -9.18
C ASP A 170 11.28 -1.76 -7.67
N SER A 171 11.58 -0.67 -6.94
CA SER A 171 11.47 -0.68 -5.49
C SER A 171 10.03 -0.91 -5.01
N ALA A 172 9.03 -0.32 -5.68
CA ALA A 172 7.62 -0.58 -5.34
C ALA A 172 7.20 -2.03 -5.63
N ASN A 173 7.67 -2.64 -6.72
CA ASN A 173 7.40 -4.04 -7.04
C ASN A 173 8.06 -4.98 -6.04
N LYS A 174 9.33 -4.74 -5.68
CA LYS A 174 10.05 -5.51 -4.66
C LYS A 174 9.38 -5.43 -3.30
N LEU A 175 8.94 -4.24 -2.89
CA LEU A 175 8.19 -4.09 -1.64
C LEU A 175 6.87 -4.87 -1.66
N LEU A 176 6.16 -4.90 -2.80
CA LEU A 176 4.92 -5.67 -2.92
C LEU A 176 5.17 -7.18 -2.84
N GLU A 177 6.26 -7.65 -3.43
CA GLU A 177 6.72 -9.04 -3.35
C GLU A 177 7.14 -9.42 -1.92
N GLU A 178 7.91 -8.56 -1.25
CA GLU A 178 8.26 -8.73 0.17
C GLU A 178 7.00 -8.86 1.04
N VAL A 179 5.99 -7.99 0.82
CA VAL A 179 4.72 -8.07 1.55
C VAL A 179 4.03 -9.43 1.37
N LEU A 180 4.01 -9.95 0.14
CA LEU A 180 3.41 -11.26 -0.16
C LEU A 180 4.15 -12.40 0.52
N ASN A 181 5.47 -12.44 0.34
CA ASN A 181 6.31 -13.51 0.89
C ASN A 181 6.21 -13.57 2.42
N GLU A 182 6.24 -12.41 3.08
CA GLU A 182 6.13 -12.36 4.53
C GLU A 182 4.76 -12.85 5.00
N ASP A 183 3.67 -12.41 4.37
CA ASP A 183 2.33 -12.85 4.76
C ASP A 183 2.12 -14.37 4.57
N ASP A 184 2.68 -14.94 3.52
CA ASP A 184 2.65 -16.39 3.26
C ASP A 184 3.40 -17.17 4.35
N ILE A 185 4.60 -16.71 4.72
CA ILE A 185 5.41 -17.32 5.79
C ILE A 185 4.66 -17.31 7.13
N HIS A 186 4.06 -16.19 7.49
CA HIS A 186 3.32 -16.06 8.75
C HIS A 186 2.03 -16.90 8.75
N SER A 187 1.37 -17.02 7.59
CA SER A 187 0.19 -17.87 7.42
C SER A 187 0.52 -19.37 7.59
N GLN A 188 1.71 -19.82 7.15
CA GLN A 188 2.17 -21.20 7.33
C GLN A 188 2.58 -21.51 8.78
N ASN A 189 3.18 -20.55 9.48
CA ASN A 189 3.62 -20.71 10.87
C ASN A 189 2.46 -20.69 11.89
N ALA A 190 1.33 -20.05 11.58
CA ALA A 190 0.13 -20.07 12.42
C ALA A 190 -0.52 -21.46 12.54
N GLY A 191 -0.17 -22.41 11.66
CA GLY A 191 -0.66 -23.78 11.67
C GLY A 191 0.08 -24.75 12.61
N GLN A 192 1.16 -24.34 13.29
CA GLN A 192 1.88 -25.20 14.23
C GLN A 192 1.29 -25.10 15.64
N PRO A 193 0.76 -26.20 16.22
CA PRO A 193 0.27 -26.17 17.60
C PRO A 193 1.43 -25.97 18.57
N SER A 194 1.32 -24.93 19.41
CA SER A 194 2.14 -24.75 20.60
C SER A 194 2.16 -26.04 21.41
N LYS A 195 3.33 -26.70 21.51
CA LYS A 195 3.54 -27.80 22.44
C LYS A 195 3.50 -27.21 23.87
N ARG A 196 2.32 -27.16 24.49
CA ARG A 196 2.19 -26.98 25.94
C ARG A 196 2.93 -28.11 26.62
N ASN A 197 4.07 -27.80 27.23
CA ASN A 197 4.79 -28.70 28.12
C ASN A 197 3.91 -28.96 29.36
N LYS A 198 3.34 -30.16 29.48
CA LYS A 198 2.46 -30.56 30.60
C LYS A 198 3.20 -30.99 31.87
N ASN A 199 4.53 -30.78 31.97
CA ASN A 199 5.32 -31.26 33.11
C ASN A 199 5.94 -30.14 33.95
N ALA A 200 5.16 -29.13 34.34
CA ALA A 200 5.48 -28.32 35.51
C ALA A 200 4.62 -28.81 36.70
N LYS A 201 5.11 -29.87 37.37
CA LYS A 201 4.60 -30.24 38.70
C LYS A 201 5.10 -29.18 39.69
N TYR A 202 4.21 -28.30 40.13
CA TYR A 202 4.45 -27.46 41.29
C TYR A 202 4.41 -28.33 42.54
N THR A 203 5.53 -28.45 43.25
CA THR A 203 5.56 -28.93 44.63
C THR A 203 5.41 -27.73 45.55
N CYS A 204 4.22 -27.57 46.13
CA CYS A 204 4.02 -26.80 47.35
C CYS A 204 3.77 -27.80 48.48
N THR A 205 4.64 -27.78 49.50
CA THR A 205 4.25 -27.97 50.90
C THR A 205 5.32 -27.30 51.75
N ASP A 206 4.92 -26.17 52.34
CA ASP A 206 5.60 -25.51 53.44
C ASP A 206 5.46 -26.34 54.73
N MET A 207 6.57 -26.50 55.46
CA MET A 207 6.70 -26.38 56.91
C MET A 207 8.18 -26.33 57.28
#